data_AF-A0A845RAH8-F1
#
_entry.id   AF-A0A845RAH8-F1
#
_cell.length_a   1.000
_cell.length_b   1.000
_cell.length_c   1.000
_cell.angle_alpha   90.00
_cell.angle_beta   90.00
_cell.angle_gamma   90.00
#
_symmetry.space_group_name_H-M   'P 1'
#
loop_
_entity.id
_entity.type
_entity.pdbx_description
1 polymer ?
#
loop_
_entity_poly.entity_id
_entity_poly.type
_entity_poly.pdbx_seq_one_letter_code
_entity_poly.pdbx_strand_id
1 'polypeptide(L)'
;MSKNESNSKVELFFPYYINQSRLLDIYAILNGGYSEYAEITTSVSTEKTKSGKLDGQAGGGFKLVNLGGTLGGELGKTDGVSSENREKKVQTITSILSLVKTSLADKGYLVDIVKARPGNFVCLPVNLQINSIKSMIAEMTDILKLAANMQKVGIKINGAGQDTKQYENILKSIQVLFAGEEILYETESFAIAGNILDENLYQGTRSDLINAKLTCLAQVKRVYPDGTELMKNTIFTKIKDASAKDKLITSMQALTSGNVFDFEATAISSIYEKPVYQLEIIALYQ
;
A
#
# COMPACT_ATOMS: atom_id res chain seq x y z
N MET A 1 -35.40 27.78 12.14
CA MET A 1 -34.37 26.78 12.50
C MET A 1 -34.61 25.56 11.62
N SER A 2 -33.86 25.44 10.52
CA SER A 2 -33.89 24.25 9.66
C SER A 2 -32.74 23.35 10.10
N LYS A 3 -33.06 22.15 10.61
CA LYS A 3 -32.06 21.10 10.81
C LYS A 3 -31.65 20.62 9.42
N ASN A 4 -30.43 20.94 9.01
CA ASN A 4 -29.78 20.26 7.89
C ASN A 4 -29.47 18.83 8.35
N GLU A 5 -30.37 17.90 8.07
CA GLU A 5 -30.04 16.48 8.02
C GLU A 5 -29.14 16.27 6.79
N SER A 6 -27.83 16.45 6.95
CA SER A 6 -26.89 15.90 5.98
C SER A 6 -26.98 14.39 6.11
N ASN A 7 -27.76 13.78 5.23
CA ASN A 7 -27.83 12.34 5.03
C ASN A 7 -26.44 11.86 4.59
N SER A 8 -25.53 11.63 5.55
CA SER A 8 -24.16 11.19 5.28
C SER A 8 -24.24 9.74 4.82
N LYS A 9 -24.38 9.54 3.51
CA LYS A 9 -24.24 8.22 2.91
C LYS A 9 -22.90 7.64 3.38
N VAL A 10 -22.95 6.45 3.98
CA VAL A 10 -21.74 5.71 4.32
C VAL A 10 -20.99 5.45 3.02
N GLU A 11 -19.74 5.91 2.96
CA GLU A 11 -18.88 5.68 1.81
C GLU A 11 -18.55 4.19 1.75
N LEU A 12 -19.06 3.53 0.71
CA LEU A 12 -18.73 2.14 0.38
C LEU A 12 -17.56 2.18 -0.61
N PHE A 13 -16.38 1.87 -0.12
CA PHE A 13 -15.16 1.80 -0.93
C PHE A 13 -14.72 0.35 -1.15
N PHE A 14 -13.99 0.09 -2.24
CA PHE A 14 -13.37 -1.19 -2.53
C PHE A 14 -11.87 -1.16 -2.13
N PRO A 15 -11.47 -1.84 -1.04
CA PRO A 15 -10.10 -1.78 -0.56
C PRO A 15 -9.18 -2.82 -1.23
N TYR A 16 -8.18 -2.35 -1.95
CA TYR A 16 -7.15 -3.20 -2.55
C TYR A 16 -6.02 -3.53 -1.57
N TYR A 17 -5.66 -2.57 -0.71
CA TYR A 17 -4.60 -2.71 0.29
C TYR A 17 -5.07 -2.14 1.63
N ILE A 18 -4.86 -2.89 2.72
CA ILE A 18 -5.06 -2.41 4.09
C ILE A 18 -3.94 -2.96 4.98
N ASN A 19 -3.13 -2.06 5.56
CA ASN A 19 -2.26 -2.39 6.68
C ASN A 19 -3.13 -2.57 7.94
N GLN A 20 -3.58 -3.81 8.18
CA GLN A 20 -4.58 -4.12 9.21
C GLN A 20 -4.05 -3.83 10.61
N SER A 21 -2.80 -4.19 10.89
CA SER A 21 -2.16 -3.93 12.19
C SER A 21 -2.15 -2.42 12.46
N ARG A 22 -1.70 -1.60 11.50
CA ARG A 22 -1.67 -0.15 11.70
C ARG A 22 -3.05 0.46 11.82
N LEU A 23 -4.00 0.02 10.99
CA LEU A 23 -5.39 0.49 11.04
C LEU A 23 -6.01 0.22 12.41
N LEU A 24 -5.80 -0.98 12.94
CA LEU A 24 -6.27 -1.40 14.25
C LEU A 24 -5.64 -0.55 15.36
N ASP A 25 -4.33 -0.33 15.36
CA ASP A 25 -3.67 0.56 16.32
C ASP A 25 -4.28 1.97 16.32
N ILE A 26 -4.51 2.54 15.14
CA ILE A 26 -5.11 3.88 15.00
C ILE A 26 -6.52 3.87 15.57
N TYR A 27 -7.33 2.86 15.24
CA TYR A 27 -8.67 2.71 15.79
C TYR A 27 -8.64 2.63 17.32
N ALA A 28 -7.74 1.84 17.90
CA ALA A 28 -7.60 1.73 19.35
C ALA A 28 -7.23 3.09 19.99
N ILE A 29 -6.25 3.80 19.42
CA ILE A 29 -5.83 5.13 19.91
C ILE A 29 -7.01 6.11 19.88
N LEU A 30 -7.78 6.13 18.79
CA LEU A 30 -8.90 7.05 18.62
C LEU A 30 -10.06 6.78 19.58
N ASN A 31 -10.19 5.53 20.06
CA ASN A 31 -11.27 5.05 20.93
C ASN A 31 -10.84 4.74 22.38
N GLY A 32 -9.57 4.96 22.74
CA GLY A 32 -9.07 4.73 24.11
C GLY A 32 -8.79 3.26 24.45
N GLY A 33 -8.51 2.42 23.46
CA GLY A 33 -8.20 0.99 23.61
C GLY A 33 -9.28 0.06 23.05
N TYR A 34 -9.06 -1.25 23.22
CA TYR A 34 -10.06 -2.30 22.98
C TYR A 34 -10.67 -2.72 24.32
N SER A 35 -11.95 -3.09 24.36
CA SER A 35 -12.45 -3.85 25.52
C SER A 35 -11.88 -5.28 25.47
N GLU A 36 -11.57 -5.87 26.63
CA GLU A 36 -10.85 -7.15 26.79
C GLU A 36 -11.42 -8.35 26.00
N TYR A 37 -12.65 -8.25 25.48
CA TYR A 37 -13.30 -9.28 24.66
C TYR A 37 -13.19 -9.06 23.14
N ALA A 38 -12.22 -8.27 22.68
CA ALA A 38 -11.96 -8.11 21.26
C ALA A 38 -11.11 -9.28 20.71
N GLU A 39 -11.73 -10.44 20.50
CA GLU A 39 -11.07 -11.53 19.78
C GLU A 39 -11.14 -11.27 18.27
N ILE A 40 -9.98 -11.12 17.64
CA ILE A 40 -9.85 -11.03 16.18
C ILE A 40 -9.91 -12.45 15.63
N THR A 41 -11.11 -12.91 15.25
CA THR A 41 -11.27 -14.19 14.55
C THR A 41 -11.23 -13.96 13.05
N THR A 42 -10.10 -14.28 12.40
CA THR A 42 -10.06 -14.47 10.93
C THR A 42 -10.74 -15.78 10.58
N SER A 43 -12.06 -15.78 10.43
CA SER A 43 -12.82 -16.90 9.87
C SER A 43 -12.64 -16.93 8.34
N VAL A 44 -11.54 -17.54 7.88
CA VAL A 44 -11.53 -18.14 6.55
C VAL A 44 -12.34 -19.42 6.65
N SER A 45 -13.43 -19.49 5.90
CA SER A 45 -14.23 -20.71 5.71
C SER A 45 -13.38 -21.79 5.05
N THR A 46 -12.60 -22.51 5.85
CA THR A 46 -12.07 -23.83 5.52
C THR A 46 -13.09 -24.87 5.95
N GLU A 47 -14.14 -25.05 5.15
CA GLU A 47 -14.92 -26.29 5.19
C GLU A 47 -14.86 -27.00 3.82
N LYS A 48 -14.10 -28.10 3.85
CA LYS A 48 -14.06 -29.26 2.92
C LYS A 48 -13.36 -28.99 1.57
N THR A 49 -12.30 -29.70 1.17
CA THR A 49 -12.07 -31.16 1.22
C THR A 49 -10.57 -31.52 1.16
N LYS A 50 -10.24 -32.69 1.72
CA LYS A 50 -9.04 -33.48 1.41
C LYS A 50 -8.73 -33.53 -0.10
N SER A 51 -7.45 -33.59 -0.40
CA SER A 51 -6.80 -34.00 -1.66
C SER A 51 -6.72 -32.97 -2.79
N GLY A 52 -5.49 -32.79 -3.29
CA GLY A 52 -5.22 -32.20 -4.62
C GLY A 52 -4.49 -30.86 -4.56
N LYS A 53 -3.22 -30.86 -5.01
CA LYS A 53 -2.53 -29.66 -5.48
C LYS A 53 -3.45 -28.90 -6.45
N LEU A 54 -3.69 -27.62 -6.20
CA LEU A 54 -4.05 -26.67 -7.24
C LEU A 54 -3.43 -25.31 -6.89
N ASP A 55 -2.50 -24.89 -7.73
CA ASP A 55 -2.13 -23.49 -7.91
C ASP A 55 -3.38 -22.67 -8.26
N GLY A 56 -3.40 -21.42 -7.83
CA GLY A 56 -4.29 -20.40 -8.40
C GLY A 56 -5.43 -19.95 -7.50
N GLN A 57 -5.21 -18.78 -6.88
CA GLN A 57 -6.22 -17.77 -6.55
C GLN A 57 -7.41 -18.25 -5.68
N ALA A 58 -7.23 -18.24 -4.36
CA ALA A 58 -8.31 -18.45 -3.41
C ALA A 58 -8.25 -17.41 -2.28
N GLY A 59 -9.35 -16.66 -2.09
CA GLY A 59 -9.69 -16.11 -0.77
C GLY A 59 -10.20 -14.66 -0.68
N GLY A 60 -11.21 -14.25 -1.46
CA GLY A 60 -11.96 -13.00 -1.23
C GLY A 60 -12.94 -13.07 -0.05
N GLY A 61 -12.49 -13.50 1.14
CA GLY A 61 -13.30 -13.58 2.35
C GLY A 61 -13.19 -12.33 3.22
N PHE A 62 -14.31 -11.86 3.79
CA PHE A 62 -14.31 -10.71 4.72
C PHE A 62 -13.71 -11.11 6.07
N LYS A 63 -12.79 -10.30 6.59
CA LYS A 63 -12.23 -10.47 7.94
C LYS A 63 -13.12 -9.75 8.96
N LEU A 64 -13.74 -10.51 9.85
CA LEU A 64 -14.58 -10.02 10.93
C LEU A 64 -13.75 -9.70 12.18
N VAL A 65 -14.09 -8.61 12.86
CA VAL A 65 -13.47 -8.15 14.10
C VAL A 65 -14.59 -7.94 15.11
N ASN A 66 -14.57 -8.72 16.20
CA ASN A 66 -15.53 -8.53 17.29
C ASN A 66 -15.04 -7.39 18.18
N LEU A 67 -15.63 -6.20 18.07
CA LEU A 67 -15.27 -5.06 18.91
C LEU A 67 -16.35 -4.86 19.98
N GLY A 68 -16.14 -5.48 21.15
CA GLY A 68 -16.90 -5.14 22.35
C GLY A 68 -16.47 -3.76 22.84
N GLY A 69 -17.43 -2.91 23.17
CA GLY A 69 -17.20 -1.62 23.83
C GLY A 69 -18.02 -1.52 25.10
N THR A 70 -17.37 -1.40 26.26
CA THR A 70 -17.99 -0.84 27.47
C THR A 70 -17.28 0.45 27.84
N LEU A 71 -17.77 1.58 27.32
CA LEU A 71 -17.42 2.91 27.79
C LEU A 71 -18.72 3.67 28.09
N GLY A 72 -18.99 3.83 29.38
CA GLY A 72 -20.08 4.67 29.90
C GLY A 72 -20.90 4.00 30.98
N GLY A 73 -20.64 4.35 32.25
CA GLY A 73 -21.59 4.17 33.34
C GLY A 73 -20.98 3.69 34.65
N GLU A 74 -20.29 4.58 35.35
CA GLU A 74 -20.27 4.51 36.81
C GLU A 74 -21.70 4.85 37.27
N LEU A 75 -22.53 3.86 37.62
CA LEU A 75 -23.79 4.11 38.31
C LEU A 75 -24.22 2.91 39.13
N GLY A 76 -24.20 3.11 40.45
CA GLY A 76 -25.22 2.66 41.39
C GLY A 76 -25.60 1.18 41.39
N LYS A 77 -25.20 0.49 42.47
CA LYS A 77 -25.96 -0.64 42.99
C LYS A 77 -27.43 -0.23 43.12
N THR A 78 -28.29 -0.77 42.27
CA THR A 78 -29.72 -0.91 42.54
C THR A 78 -30.24 -2.09 41.74
N ASP A 79 -30.78 -3.06 42.47
CA ASP A 79 -31.53 -4.19 41.96
C ASP A 79 -32.70 -3.72 41.08
N GLY A 80 -32.80 -4.27 39.86
CA GLY A 80 -33.98 -4.04 39.02
C GLY A 80 -33.69 -4.16 37.53
N VAL A 81 -34.01 -5.33 36.98
CA VAL A 81 -34.35 -5.64 35.58
C VAL A 81 -34.01 -4.56 34.54
N SER A 82 -32.86 -4.71 33.89
CA SER A 82 -32.65 -4.22 32.53
C SER A 82 -31.71 -5.16 31.79
N SER A 83 -32.28 -6.17 31.13
CA SER A 83 -31.60 -6.83 30.02
C SER A 83 -31.52 -5.83 28.86
N GLU A 84 -30.61 -4.85 28.94
CA GLU A 84 -30.14 -4.17 27.74
C GLU A 84 -29.38 -5.20 26.91
N ASN A 85 -30.08 -5.86 25.99
CA ASN A 85 -29.46 -6.50 24.84
C ASN A 85 -28.79 -5.38 24.02
N ARG A 86 -27.61 -4.93 24.45
CA ARG A 86 -26.71 -4.14 23.62
C ARG A 86 -26.21 -5.09 22.55
N GLU A 87 -26.87 -5.10 21.40
CA GLU A 87 -26.45 -5.90 20.24
C GLU A 87 -24.96 -5.67 19.99
N LYS A 88 -24.16 -6.73 20.12
CA LYS A 88 -22.72 -6.70 19.84
C LYS A 88 -22.55 -6.52 18.33
N LYS A 89 -22.24 -5.30 17.89
CA LYS A 89 -21.95 -5.02 16.49
C LYS A 89 -20.54 -5.51 16.14
N VAL A 90 -20.46 -6.61 15.41
CA VAL A 90 -19.21 -7.09 14.80
C VAL A 90 -18.86 -6.14 13.65
N GLN A 91 -17.63 -5.64 13.67
CA GLN A 91 -17.12 -4.75 12.61
C GLN A 91 -16.30 -5.58 11.62
N THR A 92 -16.22 -5.12 10.37
CA THR A 92 -15.26 -5.63 9.40
C THR A 92 -14.03 -4.71 9.38
N ILE A 93 -12.91 -5.18 8.83
CA ILE A 93 -11.75 -4.32 8.59
C ILE A 93 -12.12 -3.08 7.75
N THR A 94 -12.98 -3.25 6.73
CA THR A 94 -13.48 -2.16 5.89
C THR A 94 -14.33 -1.17 6.69
N SER A 95 -15.21 -1.63 7.57
CA SER A 95 -16.00 -0.71 8.41
C SER A 95 -15.14 0.01 9.46
N ILE A 96 -14.11 -0.64 10.00
CA ILE A 96 -13.09 0.01 10.85
C ILE A 96 -12.36 1.11 10.07
N LEU A 97 -11.95 0.85 8.82
CA LEU A 97 -11.31 1.84 7.96
C LEU A 97 -12.21 3.07 7.75
N SER A 98 -13.51 2.86 7.50
CA SER A 98 -14.50 3.95 7.38
C SER A 98 -14.61 4.77 8.68
N LEU A 99 -14.67 4.10 9.83
CA LEU A 99 -14.74 4.75 11.14
C LEU A 99 -13.47 5.55 11.47
N VAL A 100 -12.29 4.98 11.17
CA VAL A 100 -10.99 5.66 11.36
C VAL A 100 -10.92 6.90 10.48
N LYS A 101 -11.24 6.78 9.17
CA LYS A 101 -11.21 7.92 8.24
C LYS A 101 -12.11 9.06 8.72
N THR A 102 -13.34 8.74 9.10
CA THR A 102 -14.32 9.71 9.63
C THR A 102 -13.79 10.37 10.91
N SER A 103 -13.29 9.57 11.86
CA SER A 103 -12.77 10.07 13.13
C SER A 103 -11.53 10.96 12.96
N LEU A 104 -10.63 10.62 12.02
CA LEU A 104 -9.46 11.44 11.70
C LEU A 104 -9.87 12.79 11.09
N ALA A 105 -10.89 12.81 10.24
CA ALA A 105 -11.43 14.05 9.66
C ALA A 105 -12.11 14.90 10.74
N ASP A 106 -13.02 14.32 11.53
CA ASP A 106 -13.79 15.03 12.56
C ASP A 106 -12.91 15.64 13.65
N LYS A 107 -11.81 14.96 14.00
CA LYS A 107 -10.83 15.44 15.00
C LYS A 107 -9.73 16.32 14.40
N GLY A 108 -9.77 16.62 13.10
CA GLY A 108 -8.80 17.51 12.44
C GLY A 108 -7.39 16.93 12.28
N TYR A 109 -7.23 15.60 12.33
CA TYR A 109 -5.95 14.94 12.08
C TYR A 109 -5.64 14.74 10.60
N LEU A 110 -6.67 14.77 9.76
CA LEU A 110 -6.56 14.70 8.30
C LEU A 110 -6.19 16.07 7.74
N VAL A 111 -5.02 16.18 7.11
CA VAL A 111 -4.50 17.44 6.57
C VAL A 111 -4.15 17.32 5.10
N ASP A 112 -4.05 18.46 4.43
CA ASP A 112 -3.49 18.56 3.08
C ASP A 112 -2.01 18.17 3.10
N ILE A 113 -1.57 17.39 2.11
CA ILE A 113 -0.19 16.90 1.99
C ILE A 113 0.84 18.04 2.02
N VAL A 114 0.56 19.17 1.37
CA VAL A 114 1.47 20.32 1.29
C VAL A 114 1.71 20.94 2.67
N LYS A 115 0.74 20.82 3.58
CA LYS A 115 0.81 21.33 4.96
C LYS A 115 1.21 20.26 5.96
N ALA A 116 1.35 19.01 5.53
CA ALA A 116 1.52 17.88 6.42
C ALA A 116 2.90 17.88 7.09
N ARG A 117 2.90 17.49 8.36
CA ARG A 117 4.11 17.27 9.17
C ARG A 117 4.16 15.82 9.64
N PRO A 118 5.33 15.32 10.07
CA PRO A 118 5.43 13.99 10.67
C PRO A 118 4.37 13.76 11.75
N GLY A 119 3.69 12.62 11.67
CA GLY A 119 2.58 12.25 12.55
C GLY A 119 1.18 12.59 12.02
N ASN A 120 1.04 13.55 11.11
CA ASN A 120 -0.26 13.87 10.50
C ASN A 120 -0.73 12.76 9.56
N PHE A 121 -2.05 12.74 9.30
CA PHE A 121 -2.67 11.84 8.35
C PHE A 121 -3.06 12.60 7.08
N VAL A 122 -2.96 11.93 5.95
CA VAL A 122 -3.33 12.46 4.62
C VAL A 122 -4.24 11.47 3.93
N CYS A 123 -5.22 11.99 3.20
CA CYS A 123 -6.10 11.21 2.32
C CYS A 123 -6.17 11.91 0.98
N LEU A 124 -5.53 11.36 -0.04
CA LEU A 124 -5.37 12.02 -1.33
C LEU A 124 -5.43 11.03 -2.49
N PRO A 125 -5.86 11.47 -3.68
CA PRO A 125 -5.76 10.66 -4.89
C PRO A 125 -4.28 10.46 -5.26
N VAL A 126 -3.95 9.24 -5.66
CA VAL A 126 -2.61 8.84 -6.08
C VAL A 126 -2.68 7.98 -7.34
N ASN A 127 -1.58 7.99 -8.09
CA ASN A 127 -1.31 7.01 -9.14
C ASN A 127 0.08 6.44 -8.89
N LEU A 128 0.14 5.26 -8.25
CA LEU A 128 1.39 4.72 -7.72
C LEU A 128 2.18 3.95 -8.78
N GLN A 129 3.50 4.03 -8.69
CA GLN A 129 4.45 3.18 -9.42
C GLN A 129 5.35 2.44 -8.44
N ILE A 130 5.85 1.27 -8.84
CA ILE A 130 6.88 0.56 -8.06
C ILE A 130 8.22 1.24 -8.33
N ASN A 131 8.93 1.70 -7.30
CA ASN A 131 10.29 2.21 -7.44
C ASN A 131 11.31 1.17 -6.95
N SER A 132 11.76 0.30 -7.85
CA SER A 132 12.62 -0.83 -7.52
C SER A 132 13.45 -1.26 -8.72
N ILE A 133 14.77 -1.05 -8.66
CA ILE A 133 15.70 -1.57 -9.67
C ILE A 133 15.55 -3.10 -9.79
N LYS A 134 15.29 -3.79 -8.68
CA LYS A 134 15.11 -5.25 -8.69
C LYS A 134 13.89 -5.64 -9.52
N SER A 135 12.74 -5.02 -9.25
CA SER A 135 11.49 -5.29 -9.95
C SER A 135 11.59 -4.89 -11.42
N MET A 136 12.20 -3.74 -11.72
CA MET A 136 12.46 -3.27 -13.08
C MET A 136 13.34 -4.24 -13.88
N ILE A 137 14.46 -4.73 -13.29
CA ILE A 137 15.34 -5.71 -13.95
C ILE A 137 14.62 -7.05 -14.16
N ALA A 138 13.82 -7.50 -13.20
CA ALA A 138 13.05 -8.73 -13.32
C ALA A 138 12.02 -8.64 -14.45
N GLU A 139 11.21 -7.58 -14.46
CA GLU A 139 10.21 -7.30 -15.50
C GLU A 139 10.86 -7.21 -16.90
N MET A 140 11.97 -6.48 -17.01
CA MET A 140 12.76 -6.40 -18.23
C MET A 140 13.27 -7.77 -18.69
N THR A 141 13.78 -8.58 -17.77
CA THR A 141 14.29 -9.93 -18.09
C THR A 141 13.19 -10.82 -18.64
N ASP A 142 11.99 -10.75 -18.05
CA ASP A 142 10.84 -11.52 -18.49
C ASP A 142 10.33 -11.05 -19.86
N ILE A 143 10.30 -9.74 -20.10
CA ILE A 143 9.98 -9.14 -21.40
C ILE A 143 10.98 -9.58 -22.48
N LEU A 144 12.29 -9.52 -22.22
CA LEU A 144 13.32 -9.95 -23.18
C LEU A 144 13.21 -11.44 -23.51
N LYS A 145 12.88 -12.29 -22.52
CA LYS A 145 12.62 -13.71 -22.72
C LYS A 145 11.38 -13.93 -23.58
N LEU A 146 10.30 -13.20 -23.35
CA LEU A 146 9.10 -13.23 -24.17
C LEU A 146 9.42 -12.81 -25.61
N ALA A 147 10.11 -11.69 -25.79
CA ALA A 147 10.49 -11.16 -27.10
C ALA A 147 11.35 -12.16 -27.90
N ALA A 148 12.30 -12.84 -27.24
CA ALA A 148 13.10 -13.90 -27.85
C ALA A 148 12.23 -15.12 -28.27
N ASN A 149 11.23 -15.49 -27.48
CA ASN A 149 10.30 -16.56 -27.86
C ASN A 149 9.36 -16.15 -28.99
N MET A 150 8.93 -14.88 -29.05
CA MET A 150 8.15 -14.33 -30.15
C MET A 150 8.94 -14.34 -31.48
N GLN A 151 10.25 -14.07 -31.44
CA GLN A 151 11.12 -14.22 -32.62
C GLN A 151 11.19 -15.67 -33.12
N LYS A 152 11.24 -16.66 -32.22
CA LYS A 152 11.25 -18.09 -32.62
C LYS A 152 9.99 -18.50 -33.36
N VAL A 153 8.87 -17.82 -33.14
CA VAL A 153 7.60 -18.04 -33.87
C VAL A 153 7.39 -17.06 -35.03
N GLY A 154 8.42 -16.31 -35.43
CA GLY A 154 8.42 -15.45 -36.62
C GLY A 154 7.97 -14.01 -36.39
N ILE A 155 7.70 -13.60 -35.15
CA ILE A 155 7.28 -12.22 -34.82
C ILE A 155 8.52 -11.37 -34.50
N LYS A 156 8.77 -10.32 -35.30
CA LYS A 156 9.90 -9.41 -35.09
C LYS A 156 9.53 -8.31 -34.08
N ILE A 157 10.26 -8.26 -32.97
CA ILE A 157 10.17 -7.22 -31.95
C ILE A 157 11.58 -6.68 -31.65
N ASN A 158 11.68 -5.38 -31.40
CA ASN A 158 12.93 -4.72 -31.02
C ASN A 158 13.40 -5.17 -29.64
N GLY A 159 14.71 -5.41 -29.48
CA GLY A 159 15.31 -5.89 -28.22
C GLY A 159 15.38 -7.42 -28.09
N ALA A 160 14.71 -8.17 -28.96
CA ALA A 160 14.79 -9.62 -28.96
C ALA A 160 16.18 -10.11 -29.43
N GLY A 161 16.77 -11.00 -28.63
CA GLY A 161 18.13 -11.53 -28.83
C GLY A 161 19.22 -10.93 -27.93
N GLN A 162 18.89 -9.97 -27.04
CA GLN A 162 19.83 -9.52 -26.02
C GLN A 162 20.11 -10.62 -24.98
N ASP A 163 21.37 -10.76 -24.56
CA ASP A 163 21.77 -11.71 -23.53
C ASP A 163 21.24 -11.27 -22.16
N THR A 164 20.32 -12.05 -21.58
CA THR A 164 19.74 -11.75 -20.27
C THR A 164 20.65 -12.12 -19.10
N LYS A 165 21.73 -12.88 -19.33
CA LYS A 165 22.61 -13.38 -18.25
C LYS A 165 23.24 -12.25 -17.44
N GLN A 166 23.63 -11.15 -18.09
CA GLN A 166 24.22 -10.00 -17.41
C GLN A 166 23.24 -9.37 -16.41
N TYR A 167 21.96 -9.26 -16.78
CA TYR A 167 20.91 -8.68 -15.95
C TYR A 167 20.52 -9.62 -14.81
N GLU A 168 20.45 -10.93 -15.06
CA GLU A 168 20.22 -11.94 -14.03
C GLU A 168 21.32 -11.94 -12.96
N ASN A 169 22.58 -11.68 -13.34
CA ASN A 169 23.68 -11.56 -12.39
C ASN A 169 23.55 -10.28 -11.54
N ILE A 170 23.21 -9.15 -12.15
CA ILE A 170 22.93 -7.90 -11.41
C ILE A 170 21.77 -8.12 -10.43
N LEU A 171 20.68 -8.76 -10.88
CA LEU A 171 19.51 -9.07 -10.05
C LEU A 171 19.87 -9.88 -8.81
N LYS A 172 20.76 -10.88 -8.95
CA LYS A 172 21.26 -11.69 -7.83
C LYS A 172 22.12 -10.89 -6.85
N SER A 173 22.79 -9.83 -7.31
CA SER A 173 23.63 -8.98 -6.47
C SER A 173 22.85 -7.88 -5.74
N ILE A 174 21.65 -7.51 -6.20
CA ILE A 174 20.81 -6.52 -5.53
C ILE A 174 20.19 -7.15 -4.29
N GLN A 175 20.78 -6.87 -3.13
CA GLN A 175 20.24 -7.26 -1.84
C GLN A 175 19.16 -6.26 -1.38
N VAL A 176 18.00 -6.81 -1.02
CA VAL A 176 16.92 -6.09 -0.34
C VAL A 176 17.22 -6.10 1.16
N LEU A 177 17.36 -4.91 1.74
CA LEU A 177 17.77 -4.69 3.14
C LEU A 177 16.62 -4.87 4.13
N PHE A 178 15.38 -4.61 3.71
CA PHE A 178 14.17 -4.83 4.50
C PHE A 178 12.97 -5.11 3.59
N ALA A 179 11.99 -5.86 4.10
CA ALA A 179 10.83 -6.29 3.33
C ALA A 179 9.96 -5.11 2.86
N GLY A 180 9.35 -5.28 1.68
CA GLY A 180 8.45 -4.30 1.06
C GLY A 180 9.00 -3.73 -0.25
N GLU A 181 8.09 -3.48 -1.17
CA GLU A 181 8.38 -2.74 -2.41
C GLU A 181 8.16 -1.24 -2.14
N GLU A 182 9.13 -0.42 -2.52
CA GLU A 182 8.99 1.02 -2.43
C GLU A 182 8.02 1.47 -3.54
N ILE A 183 7.01 2.24 -3.18
CA ILE A 183 6.09 2.90 -4.11
C ILE A 183 6.44 4.37 -4.22
N LEU A 184 6.18 4.94 -5.39
CA LEU A 184 6.38 6.34 -5.69
C LEU A 184 5.14 6.91 -6.37
N TYR A 185 4.78 8.13 -5.98
CA TYR A 185 3.87 8.99 -6.73
C TYR A 185 4.45 10.39 -6.76
N GLU A 186 4.69 10.90 -7.97
CA GLU A 186 5.32 12.19 -8.18
C GLU A 186 4.37 13.14 -8.91
N THR A 187 4.35 14.40 -8.45
CA THR A 187 3.67 15.52 -9.09
C THR A 187 4.68 16.63 -9.38
N GLU A 188 4.24 17.69 -10.04
CA GLU A 188 5.05 18.90 -10.21
C GLU A 188 5.44 19.51 -8.85
N SER A 189 4.54 19.47 -7.86
CA SER A 189 4.70 20.16 -6.58
C SER A 189 5.33 19.34 -5.45
N PHE A 190 5.18 18.02 -5.46
CA PHE A 190 5.68 17.13 -4.40
C PHE A 190 5.80 15.69 -4.90
N ALA A 191 6.49 14.85 -4.13
CA ALA A 191 6.46 13.41 -4.30
C ALA A 191 6.11 12.69 -3.00
N ILE A 192 5.55 11.49 -3.12
CA ILE A 192 5.23 10.58 -2.03
C ILE A 192 6.02 9.29 -2.24
N ALA A 193 6.72 8.85 -1.19
CA ALA A 193 7.39 7.55 -1.16
C ALA A 193 6.92 6.75 0.05
N GLY A 194 6.68 5.45 -0.11
CA GLY A 194 6.26 4.56 0.96
C GLY A 194 6.63 3.13 0.63
N ASN A 195 6.41 2.18 1.56
CA ASN A 195 6.56 0.76 1.23
C ASN A 195 5.19 0.09 1.31
N ILE A 196 4.95 -0.84 0.40
CA ILE A 196 3.84 -1.79 0.46
C ILE A 196 4.36 -3.19 0.74
N LEU A 197 3.58 -3.98 1.46
CA LEU A 197 3.88 -5.36 1.79
C LEU A 197 2.75 -6.25 1.27
N ASP A 198 3.10 -7.37 0.63
CA ASP A 198 2.10 -8.28 0.03
C ASP A 198 1.10 -8.83 1.06
N GLU A 199 1.52 -9.02 2.31
CA GLU A 199 0.66 -9.47 3.40
C GLU A 199 -0.50 -8.51 3.73
N ASN A 200 -0.38 -7.25 3.30
CA ASN A 200 -1.39 -6.21 3.48
C ASN A 200 -2.29 -6.02 2.25
N LEU A 201 -2.10 -6.82 1.19
CA LEU A 201 -3.09 -6.94 0.12
C LEU A 201 -4.39 -7.48 0.71
N TYR A 202 -5.52 -6.87 0.36
CA TYR A 202 -6.82 -7.18 0.97
C TYR A 202 -7.77 -7.86 -0.03
N GLN A 203 -8.36 -7.11 -0.96
CA GLN A 203 -9.19 -7.64 -2.05
C GLN A 203 -8.57 -7.33 -3.43
N GLY A 204 -7.25 -7.18 -3.47
CA GLY A 204 -6.48 -6.86 -4.67
C GLY A 204 -5.19 -7.64 -4.76
N THR A 205 -4.61 -7.57 -5.95
CA THR A 205 -3.24 -7.99 -6.25
C THR A 205 -2.33 -6.77 -6.35
N ARG A 206 -1.03 -6.99 -6.48
CA ARG A 206 -0.09 -5.87 -6.63
C ARG A 206 -0.38 -5.03 -7.88
N SER A 207 -0.71 -5.67 -9.01
CA SER A 207 -1.03 -4.96 -10.26
C SER A 207 -2.26 -4.05 -10.13
N ASP A 208 -3.20 -4.36 -9.24
CA ASP A 208 -4.36 -3.49 -8.97
C ASP A 208 -3.96 -2.19 -8.22
N LEU A 209 -2.76 -2.14 -7.64
CA LEU A 209 -2.24 -0.97 -6.94
C LEU A 209 -1.47 -0.01 -7.84
N ILE A 210 -0.94 -0.52 -8.96
CA ILE A 210 0.06 0.16 -9.78
C ILE A 210 -0.60 0.73 -11.03
N ASN A 211 -0.23 1.96 -11.39
CA ASN A 211 -0.81 2.71 -12.50
C ASN A 211 -2.35 2.87 -12.42
N ALA A 212 -2.92 2.65 -11.23
CA ALA A 212 -4.33 2.77 -10.93
C ALA A 212 -4.60 4.09 -10.18
N LYS A 213 -5.70 4.76 -10.53
CA LYS A 213 -6.20 5.90 -9.77
C LYS A 213 -6.83 5.38 -8.49
N LEU A 214 -6.16 5.61 -7.38
CA LEU A 214 -6.56 5.16 -6.04
C LEU A 214 -6.63 6.33 -5.07
N THR A 215 -7.39 6.16 -4.00
CA THR A 215 -7.31 7.02 -2.82
C THR A 215 -6.34 6.39 -1.82
N CYS A 216 -5.35 7.15 -1.39
CA CYS A 216 -4.39 6.74 -0.38
C CYS A 216 -4.69 7.37 0.96
N LEU A 217 -5.01 6.55 1.97
CA LEU A 217 -4.98 6.95 3.36
C LEU A 217 -3.63 6.55 3.96
N ALA A 218 -2.90 7.52 4.50
CA ALA A 218 -1.57 7.28 5.04
C ALA A 218 -1.23 8.21 6.20
N GLN A 219 -0.21 7.82 6.97
CA GLN A 219 0.40 8.67 7.99
C GLN A 219 1.77 9.14 7.51
N VAL A 220 2.06 10.44 7.69
CA VAL A 220 3.37 11.01 7.35
C VAL A 220 4.41 10.55 8.37
N LYS A 221 5.41 9.79 7.93
CA LYS A 221 6.55 9.38 8.78
C LYS A 221 7.60 10.47 8.84
N ARG A 222 7.95 11.03 7.68
CA ARG A 222 8.99 12.05 7.52
C ARG A 222 8.67 12.96 6.33
N VAL A 223 9.18 14.19 6.38
CA VAL A 223 9.13 15.15 5.28
C VAL A 223 10.56 15.54 4.97
N TYR A 224 10.94 15.47 3.69
CA TYR A 224 12.22 15.95 3.18
C TYR A 224 11.94 17.16 2.28
N PRO A 225 12.06 18.40 2.79
CA PRO A 225 11.63 19.61 2.07
C PRO A 225 12.31 19.80 0.72
N ASP A 226 13.60 19.48 0.64
CA ASP A 226 14.43 19.66 -0.56
C ASP A 226 14.63 18.36 -1.35
N GLY A 227 13.85 17.33 -1.02
CA GLY A 227 13.94 16.01 -1.61
C GLY A 227 14.89 15.05 -0.87
N THR A 228 15.02 13.83 -1.38
CA THR A 228 15.79 12.76 -0.74
C THR A 228 16.19 11.67 -1.74
N GLU A 229 17.22 10.90 -1.40
CA GLU A 229 17.49 9.62 -2.08
C GLU A 229 16.32 8.64 -1.85
N LEU A 230 16.07 7.78 -2.83
CA LEU A 230 15.02 6.76 -2.85
C LEU A 230 15.65 5.35 -2.88
N MET A 231 14.80 4.32 -2.97
CA MET A 231 15.17 2.90 -2.95
C MET A 231 15.98 2.51 -1.71
N LYS A 232 15.66 3.13 -0.57
CA LYS A 232 16.36 2.93 0.72
C LYS A 232 16.25 1.49 1.24
N ASN A 233 15.32 0.71 0.70
CA ASN A 233 15.14 -0.71 0.93
C ASN A 233 16.17 -1.59 0.23
N THR A 234 17.09 -1.04 -0.57
CA THR A 234 18.12 -1.82 -1.27
C THR A 234 19.53 -1.38 -0.92
N ILE A 235 20.50 -2.28 -1.12
CA ILE A 235 21.93 -1.98 -0.99
C ILE A 235 22.41 -0.90 -1.97
N PHE A 236 21.62 -0.59 -3.01
CA PHE A 236 21.93 0.44 -4.00
C PHE A 236 22.21 1.81 -3.37
N THR A 237 21.49 2.15 -2.30
CA THR A 237 21.74 3.41 -1.56
C THR A 237 23.12 3.50 -0.93
N LYS A 238 23.82 2.37 -0.73
CA LYS A 238 25.17 2.34 -0.17
C LYS A 238 26.25 2.74 -1.17
N ILE A 239 25.93 2.82 -2.46
CA ILE A 239 26.86 3.28 -3.49
C ILE A 239 27.04 4.81 -3.32
N LYS A 240 28.23 5.25 -2.95
CA LYS A 240 28.52 6.69 -2.76
C LYS A 240 28.86 7.42 -4.05
N ASP A 241 29.24 6.69 -5.10
CA ASP A 241 29.52 7.24 -6.41
C ASP A 241 28.20 7.53 -7.15
N ALA A 242 27.78 8.80 -7.12
CA ALA A 242 26.57 9.27 -7.79
C ALA A 242 26.63 9.06 -9.31
N SER A 243 27.80 9.27 -9.94
CA SER A 243 27.95 9.08 -11.39
C SER A 243 27.75 7.62 -11.79
N ALA A 244 28.25 6.68 -10.98
CA ALA A 244 28.03 5.26 -11.21
C ALA A 244 26.56 4.86 -11.02
N LYS A 245 25.89 5.38 -9.98
CA LYS A 245 24.44 5.18 -9.76
C LYS A 245 23.64 5.64 -10.97
N ASP A 246 23.90 6.86 -11.44
CA ASP A 246 23.16 7.47 -12.55
C ASP A 246 23.40 6.74 -13.86
N LYS A 247 24.64 6.30 -14.14
CA LYS A 247 24.95 5.48 -15.32
C LYS A 247 24.22 4.15 -15.31
N LEU A 248 24.14 3.49 -14.15
CA LEU A 248 23.41 2.23 -14.03
C LEU A 248 21.91 2.44 -14.28
N ILE A 249 21.31 3.44 -13.64
CA ILE A 249 19.89 3.77 -13.81
C ILE A 249 19.59 4.15 -15.25
N THR A 250 20.40 5.02 -15.86
CA THR A 250 20.23 5.45 -17.25
C THR A 250 20.32 4.27 -18.21
N SER A 251 21.25 3.34 -17.97
CA SER A 251 21.39 2.12 -18.78
C SER A 251 20.14 1.24 -18.68
N MET A 252 19.55 1.13 -17.49
CA MET A 252 18.31 0.38 -17.29
C MET A 252 17.11 1.09 -17.93
N GLN A 253 16.98 2.42 -17.76
CA GLN A 253 15.91 3.21 -18.34
C GLN A 253 15.98 3.23 -19.88
N ALA A 254 17.16 3.28 -20.48
CA ALA A 254 17.33 3.25 -21.94
C ALA A 254 16.76 1.96 -22.57
N LEU A 255 16.73 0.86 -21.81
CA LEU A 255 16.15 -0.41 -22.26
C LEU A 255 14.62 -0.42 -22.18
N THR A 256 14.03 0.42 -21.34
CA THR A 256 12.57 0.58 -21.17
C THR A 256 12.01 1.78 -21.94
N SER A 257 12.87 2.66 -22.46
CA SER A 257 12.50 3.94 -23.12
C SER A 257 11.87 3.81 -24.51
N GLY A 258 11.37 2.62 -24.88
CA GLY A 258 10.66 2.41 -26.15
C GLY A 258 9.16 2.23 -25.92
N ASN A 259 8.32 2.79 -26.79
CA ASN A 259 6.85 2.61 -26.80
C ASN A 259 6.39 1.15 -27.07
N VAL A 260 7.25 0.17 -26.87
CA VAL A 260 7.00 -1.25 -27.17
C VAL A 260 6.53 -1.99 -25.92
N PHE A 261 6.97 -1.58 -24.73
CA PHE A 261 6.64 -2.23 -23.47
C PHE A 261 6.35 -1.20 -22.39
N ASP A 262 5.21 -1.36 -21.71
CA ASP A 262 4.89 -0.62 -20.50
C ASP A 262 5.45 -1.36 -19.29
N PHE A 263 6.07 -0.62 -18.37
CA PHE A 263 6.66 -1.18 -17.15
C PHE A 263 5.86 -0.73 -15.92
N GLU A 264 5.58 -1.66 -15.03
CA GLU A 264 5.01 -1.38 -13.71
C GLU A 264 6.06 -0.80 -12.75
N ALA A 265 7.32 -1.20 -12.93
CA ALA A 265 8.44 -0.76 -12.11
C ALA A 265 9.32 0.29 -12.81
N THR A 266 9.73 1.29 -12.03
CA THR A 266 10.73 2.29 -12.37
C THR A 266 11.95 2.18 -11.45
N ALA A 267 13.00 2.91 -11.79
CA ALA A 267 14.20 3.07 -10.96
C ALA A 267 14.59 4.55 -10.91
N ILE A 268 14.16 5.23 -9.86
CA ILE A 268 14.49 6.62 -9.55
C ILE A 268 15.32 6.61 -8.26
N SER A 269 16.60 7.02 -8.36
CA SER A 269 17.56 7.05 -7.25
C SER A 269 17.30 8.16 -6.25
N SER A 270 16.73 9.27 -6.71
CA SER A 270 16.57 10.47 -5.89
C SER A 270 15.59 11.42 -6.54
N ILE A 271 14.90 12.19 -5.70
CA ILE A 271 14.13 13.36 -6.10
C ILE A 271 14.71 14.54 -5.33
N TYR A 272 14.97 15.64 -6.02
CA TYR A 272 15.43 16.91 -5.45
C TYR A 272 14.54 18.05 -5.94
N GLU A 273 14.71 19.25 -5.39
CA GLU A 273 14.01 20.49 -5.79
C GLU A 273 12.50 20.53 -5.48
N LYS A 274 11.95 19.47 -4.90
CA LYS A 274 10.57 19.40 -4.41
C LYS A 274 10.48 18.57 -3.13
N PRO A 275 9.47 18.82 -2.27
CA PRO A 275 9.29 18.06 -1.05
C PRO A 275 8.93 16.60 -1.34
N VAL A 276 9.60 15.69 -0.63
CA VAL A 276 9.29 14.26 -0.62
C VAL A 276 8.69 13.87 0.73
N TYR A 277 7.48 13.33 0.70
CA TYR A 277 6.75 12.86 1.87
C TYR A 277 6.91 11.35 1.99
N GLN A 278 7.57 10.91 3.06
CA GLN A 278 7.68 9.50 3.36
C GLN A 278 6.44 9.06 4.15
N LEU A 279 5.66 8.16 3.58
CA LEU A 279 4.37 7.74 4.11
C LEU A 279 4.39 6.30 4.64
N GLU A 280 3.64 6.09 5.72
CA GLU A 280 3.16 4.78 6.17
C GLU A 280 1.78 4.58 5.56
N ILE A 281 1.66 3.68 4.58
CA ILE A 281 0.40 3.44 3.88
C ILE A 281 -0.53 2.62 4.77
N ILE A 282 -1.70 3.18 5.06
CA ILE A 282 -2.72 2.50 5.87
C ILE A 282 -3.70 1.79 4.94
N ALA A 283 -4.16 2.47 3.88
CA ALA A 283 -5.07 1.88 2.92
C ALA A 283 -4.92 2.48 1.52
N LEU A 284 -5.19 1.65 0.50
CA LEU A 284 -5.38 2.04 -0.90
C LEU A 284 -6.71 1.47 -1.38
N TYR A 285 -7.59 2.33 -1.88
CA TYR A 285 -8.98 1.97 -2.21
C TYR A 285 -9.55 2.85 -3.33
N GLN A 286 -10.66 2.40 -3.91
CA GLN A 286 -11.51 3.18 -4.82
C GLN A 286 -12.87 3.48 -4.19
#